data_AF-A0A6G0RJB2-F1
#
_entry.id   AF-A0A6G0RJB2-F1
#
_cell.length_a   1.000
_cell.length_b   1.000
_cell.length_c   1.000
_cell.angle_alpha   90.00
_cell.angle_beta   90.00
_cell.angle_gamma   90.00
#
_symmetry.space_group_name_H-M   'P 1'
#
loop_
_entity.id
_entity.type
_entity.pdbx_description
1 polymer ?
#
loop_
_entity_poly.entity_id
_entity_poly.type
_entity_poly.pdbx_seq_one_letter_code
_entity_poly.pdbx_strand_id
1 'polypeptide(L)'
;MLYEAYPLYADGDNLFVRMARDSRTDAVEYLYDKVHPSPTLVGEAFVDAAHCYYTDVAEFLLTTGRVPTDAFDKAVSNAVSSGRIGLLKTLISKKRASPQVLITAARLGQFPIVKCLLNVQRHSLNALVEAHNVTREPSVRVLLRDTLEHQ
;
A
#
# COMPACT_ATOMS: atom_id res chain seq x y z
N MET A 1 -31.45 4.54 3.95
CA MET A 1 -30.74 3.85 5.07
C MET A 1 -29.64 4.76 5.62
N LEU A 2 -29.20 4.63 6.88
CA LEU A 2 -28.18 5.51 7.50
C LEU A 2 -26.92 5.66 6.63
N TYR A 3 -26.49 4.59 5.97
CA TYR A 3 -25.32 4.60 5.08
C TYR A 3 -25.41 5.65 3.95
N GLU A 4 -26.55 5.72 3.26
CA GLU A 4 -26.74 6.65 2.13
C GLU A 4 -26.96 8.10 2.59
N ALA A 5 -27.53 8.28 3.78
CA ALA A 5 -27.76 9.58 4.37
C ALA A 5 -26.52 10.12 5.09
N TYR A 6 -25.56 9.27 5.44
CA TYR A 6 -24.38 9.63 6.22
C TYR A 6 -23.57 10.80 5.63
N PRO A 7 -23.29 10.86 4.31
CA PRO A 7 -22.54 11.97 3.73
C PRO A 7 -23.20 13.34 3.95
N LEU A 8 -24.53 13.40 4.11
CA LEU A 8 -25.27 14.65 4.36
C LEU A 8 -24.97 15.26 5.72
N TYR A 9 -24.49 14.46 6.68
CA TYR A 9 -24.20 14.88 8.06
C TYR A 9 -22.70 14.87 8.37
N ALA A 10 -21.87 14.45 7.44
CA ALA A 10 -20.44 14.22 7.64
C ALA A 10 -19.60 14.95 6.57
N ASP A 11 -20.05 16.11 6.10
CA ASP A 11 -19.35 16.93 5.09
C ASP A 11 -18.94 16.16 3.82
N GLY A 12 -19.76 15.18 3.42
CA GLY A 12 -19.48 14.33 2.27
C GLY A 12 -18.62 13.08 2.58
N ASP A 13 -18.16 12.86 3.82
CA ASP A 13 -17.42 11.66 4.19
C ASP A 13 -18.27 10.40 3.93
N ASN A 14 -17.65 9.38 3.36
CA ASN A 14 -18.27 8.08 3.17
C ASN A 14 -18.13 7.23 4.46
N LEU A 15 -19.25 6.66 4.94
CA LEU A 15 -19.27 5.88 6.17
C LEU A 15 -18.31 4.68 6.14
N PHE A 16 -18.20 3.99 5.00
CA PHE A 16 -17.31 2.83 4.87
C PHE A 16 -15.84 3.23 4.98
N VAL A 17 -15.44 4.31 4.29
CA VAL A 17 -14.07 4.86 4.37
C VAL A 17 -13.78 5.36 5.80
N ARG A 18 -14.74 6.04 6.42
CA ARG A 18 -14.63 6.52 7.81
C ARG A 18 -14.38 5.39 8.80
N MET A 19 -15.13 4.28 8.70
CA MET A 19 -14.96 3.13 9.58
C MET A 19 -13.56 2.50 9.43
N ALA A 20 -13.02 2.49 8.21
CA ALA A 20 -11.66 2.02 7.97
C ALA A 20 -10.60 2.95 8.58
N ARG A 21 -10.78 4.27 8.44
CA ARG A 21 -9.94 5.30 9.07
C ARG A 21 -10.00 5.29 10.60
N ASP A 22 -11.05 4.71 11.19
CA ASP A 22 -11.25 4.64 12.65
C ASP A 22 -10.95 3.24 13.22
N SER A 23 -10.33 2.35 12.43
CA SER A 23 -9.99 0.96 12.81
C SER A 23 -11.17 0.10 13.25
N ARG A 24 -12.38 0.36 12.73
CA ARG A 24 -13.59 -0.39 13.11
C ARG A 24 -13.76 -1.60 12.20
N THR A 25 -12.91 -2.61 12.36
CA THR A 25 -12.87 -3.80 11.50
C THR A 25 -14.23 -4.47 11.34
N ASP A 26 -14.94 -4.78 12.43
CA ASP A 26 -16.28 -5.39 12.38
C ASP A 26 -17.29 -4.55 11.57
N ALA A 27 -17.21 -3.23 11.68
CA ALA A 27 -18.08 -2.32 10.92
C ALA A 27 -17.70 -2.27 9.43
N VAL A 28 -16.40 -2.30 9.12
CA VAL A 28 -15.90 -2.39 7.74
C VAL A 28 -16.35 -3.71 7.11
N GLU A 29 -16.19 -4.84 7.81
CA GLU A 29 -16.64 -6.16 7.33
C GLU A 29 -18.15 -6.19 7.08
N TYR A 30 -18.94 -5.73 8.06
CA TYR A 30 -20.38 -5.67 7.93
C TYR A 30 -20.82 -4.78 6.76
N LEU A 31 -20.27 -3.57 6.65
CA LEU A 31 -20.60 -2.66 5.57
C LEU A 31 -20.16 -3.22 4.22
N TYR A 32 -18.99 -3.85 4.13
CA TYR A 32 -18.53 -4.49 2.90
C TYR A 32 -19.55 -5.52 2.38
N ASP A 33 -20.02 -6.41 3.26
CA ASP A 33 -21.02 -7.44 2.94
C ASP A 33 -22.40 -6.86 2.60
N LYS A 34 -22.84 -5.80 3.28
CA LYS A 34 -24.19 -5.24 3.07
C LYS A 34 -24.29 -4.27 1.91
N VAL A 35 -23.34 -3.35 1.77
CA VAL A 35 -23.46 -2.24 0.82
C VAL A 35 -22.62 -2.43 -0.43
N HIS A 36 -21.78 -3.47 -0.49
CA HIS A 36 -20.98 -3.83 -1.67
C HIS A 36 -20.23 -2.62 -2.26
N PRO A 37 -19.34 -1.97 -1.48
CA PRO A 37 -18.73 -0.71 -1.88
C PRO A 37 -18.02 -0.82 -3.23
N SER A 38 -17.97 0.29 -3.97
CA SER A 38 -17.24 0.33 -5.25
C SER A 38 -15.75 0.07 -5.03
N PRO A 39 -15.01 -0.40 -6.06
CA PRO A 39 -13.56 -0.56 -5.94
C PRO A 39 -12.84 0.74 -5.55
N THR A 40 -13.38 1.90 -5.95
CA THR A 40 -12.90 3.23 -5.55
C THR A 40 -12.97 3.41 -4.04
N LEU A 41 -14.14 3.16 -3.42
CA LEU A 41 -14.31 3.26 -1.98
C LEU A 41 -13.48 2.22 -1.22
N VAL A 42 -13.31 1.02 -1.76
CA VAL A 42 -12.40 -0.01 -1.21
C VAL A 42 -10.95 0.47 -1.23
N GLY A 43 -10.52 1.10 -2.33
CA GLY A 43 -9.19 1.67 -2.47
C GLY A 43 -8.94 2.82 -1.48
N GLU A 44 -9.89 3.74 -1.35
CA GLU A 44 -9.83 4.85 -0.39
C GLU A 44 -9.75 4.33 1.05
N ALA A 45 -10.66 3.44 1.44
CA ALA A 45 -10.66 2.80 2.76
C ALA A 45 -9.32 2.09 3.05
N PHE A 46 -8.75 1.41 2.06
CA PHE A 46 -7.47 0.73 2.19
C PHE A 46 -6.31 1.71 2.39
N VAL A 47 -6.26 2.79 1.61
CA VAL A 47 -5.22 3.83 1.75
C VAL A 47 -5.30 4.50 3.12
N ASP A 48 -6.51 4.82 3.60
CA ASP A 48 -6.72 5.44 4.91
C ASP A 48 -6.33 4.50 6.06
N ALA A 49 -6.77 3.24 6.02
CA ALA A 49 -6.38 2.24 7.01
C ALA A 49 -4.86 2.04 7.05
N ALA A 50 -4.22 1.95 5.88
CA ALA A 50 -2.77 1.81 5.80
C ALA A 50 -2.03 3.06 6.29
N HIS A 51 -2.53 4.25 5.98
CA HIS A 51 -1.97 5.52 6.45
C HIS A 51 -2.07 5.69 7.97
N CYS A 52 -3.11 5.11 8.59
CA CYS A 52 -3.31 5.09 10.04
C CYS A 52 -2.73 3.84 10.74
N TYR A 53 -2.09 2.92 10.00
CA TYR A 53 -1.45 1.70 10.51
C TYR A 53 -2.39 0.64 11.07
N TYR A 54 -3.65 0.67 10.66
CA TYR A 54 -4.64 -0.33 11.03
C TYR A 54 -4.49 -1.55 10.11
N THR A 55 -3.56 -2.42 10.53
CA THR A 55 -3.14 -3.59 9.75
C THR A 55 -4.30 -4.55 9.53
N ASP A 56 -5.15 -4.78 10.53
CA ASP A 56 -6.29 -5.71 10.41
C ASP A 56 -7.29 -5.27 9.33
N VAL A 57 -7.62 -3.98 9.29
CA VAL A 57 -8.52 -3.41 8.27
C VAL A 57 -7.88 -3.48 6.89
N ALA A 58 -6.60 -3.09 6.77
CA ALA A 58 -5.89 -3.14 5.50
C ALA A 58 -5.73 -4.57 4.97
N GLU A 59 -5.47 -5.54 5.84
CA GLU A 59 -5.41 -6.95 5.51
C GLU A 59 -6.78 -7.48 5.07
N PHE A 60 -7.85 -7.20 5.82
CA PHE A 60 -9.21 -7.57 5.43
C PHE A 60 -9.52 -7.06 4.02
N LEU A 61 -9.35 -5.75 3.79
CA LEU A 61 -9.64 -5.14 2.49
C LEU A 61 -8.83 -5.79 1.35
N LEU A 62 -7.57 -6.15 1.58
CA LEU A 62 -6.77 -6.90 0.62
C LEU A 62 -7.33 -8.30 0.31
N THR A 63 -7.79 -9.04 1.32
CA THR A 63 -8.35 -10.39 1.13
C THR A 63 -9.59 -10.39 0.25
N THR A 64 -10.30 -9.26 0.17
CA THR A 64 -11.45 -9.11 -0.72
C THR A 64 -11.09 -9.16 -2.21
N GLY A 65 -9.80 -8.99 -2.56
CA GLY A 65 -9.33 -8.93 -3.95
C GLY A 65 -9.77 -7.68 -4.72
N ARG A 66 -10.49 -6.74 -4.08
CA ARG A 66 -11.07 -5.55 -4.74
C ARG A 66 -10.28 -4.27 -4.54
N VAL A 67 -9.14 -4.32 -3.83
CA VAL A 67 -8.23 -3.18 -3.69
C VAL A 67 -7.55 -2.89 -5.04
N PRO A 68 -7.79 -1.71 -5.65
CA PRO A 68 -7.13 -1.30 -6.89
C PRO A 68 -5.59 -1.26 -6.75
N THR A 69 -4.87 -1.41 -7.87
CA THR A 69 -3.40 -1.42 -7.87
C THR A 69 -2.81 -0.06 -7.50
N ASP A 70 -3.39 1.02 -7.99
CA ASP A 70 -3.01 2.40 -7.66
C ASP A 70 -3.21 2.72 -6.18
N ALA A 71 -4.32 2.27 -5.58
CA ALA A 71 -4.55 2.37 -4.14
C ALA A 71 -3.50 1.59 -3.33
N PHE A 72 -3.16 0.38 -3.80
CA PHE A 72 -2.09 -0.43 -3.19
C PHE A 72 -0.74 0.28 -3.22
N ASP A 73 -0.32 0.75 -4.40
CA ASP A 73 0.95 1.43 -4.58
C ASP A 73 1.02 2.74 -3.79
N LYS A 74 -0.09 3.46 -3.68
CA LYS A 74 -0.20 4.68 -2.86
C LYS A 74 0.00 4.38 -1.37
N ALA A 75 -0.69 3.37 -0.84
CA ALA A 75 -0.54 2.95 0.56
C ALA A 75 0.91 2.53 0.87
N VAL A 76 1.49 1.73 -0.02
CA VAL A 76 2.88 1.28 0.09
C VAL A 76 3.83 2.48 0.04
N SER A 77 3.67 3.40 -0.92
CA SER A 77 4.49 4.61 -1.04
C SER A 77 4.42 5.52 0.20
N ASN A 78 3.23 5.66 0.79
CA ASN A 78 3.04 6.40 2.04
C ASN A 78 3.77 5.72 3.22
N ALA A 79 3.70 4.39 3.30
CA ALA A 79 4.42 3.63 4.30
C ALA A 79 5.95 3.69 4.11
N VAL A 80 6.43 3.73 2.87
CA VAL A 80 7.86 3.94 2.55
C VAL A 80 8.31 5.32 3.03
N SER A 81 7.51 6.35 2.74
CA SER A 81 7.83 7.74 3.08
C SER A 81 7.83 7.98 4.59
N SER A 82 7.04 7.22 5.34
CA SER A 82 6.99 7.27 6.82
C SER A 82 7.97 6.32 7.51
N GLY A 83 8.74 5.51 6.77
CA GLY A 83 9.71 4.55 7.33
C GLY A 83 9.09 3.37 8.07
N ARG A 84 7.80 3.08 7.84
CA ARG A 84 7.03 2.11 8.62
C ARG A 84 7.07 0.70 8.00
N ILE A 85 8.15 0.00 8.30
CA ILE A 85 8.54 -1.28 7.69
C ILE A 85 7.58 -2.44 8.03
N GLY A 86 6.91 -2.42 9.20
CA GLY A 86 6.06 -3.53 9.68
C GLY A 86 4.86 -3.80 8.76
N LEU A 87 4.02 -2.78 8.56
CA LEU A 87 2.88 -2.84 7.65
C LEU A 87 3.34 -3.15 6.21
N LEU A 88 4.43 -2.53 5.75
CA LEU A 88 4.98 -2.75 4.41
C LEU A 88 5.29 -4.22 4.14
N LYS A 89 5.98 -4.90 5.07
CA LYS A 89 6.33 -6.32 4.90
C LYS A 89 5.08 -7.18 4.71
N THR A 90 4.06 -6.94 5.53
CA THR A 90 2.78 -7.63 5.42
C THR A 90 2.12 -7.35 4.06
N LEU A 91 1.93 -6.09 3.69
CA LEU A 91 1.26 -5.72 2.43
C LEU A 91 2.00 -6.27 1.21
N ILE A 92 3.32 -6.10 1.15
CA ILE A 92 4.20 -6.58 0.05
C ILE A 92 4.18 -8.11 -0.07
N SER A 93 4.03 -8.83 1.05
CA SER A 93 3.91 -10.30 1.03
C SER A 93 2.58 -10.80 0.50
N LYS A 94 1.50 -10.02 0.68
CA LYS A 94 0.13 -10.39 0.29
C LYS A 94 -0.20 -10.01 -1.15
N LYS A 95 0.46 -8.99 -1.71
CA LYS A 95 0.23 -8.53 -3.09
C LYS A 95 1.51 -7.97 -3.70
N ARG A 96 1.67 -8.13 -5.02
CA ARG A 96 2.81 -7.57 -5.76
C ARG A 96 2.68 -6.05 -5.87
N ALA A 97 3.69 -5.34 -5.42
CA ALA A 97 3.80 -3.89 -5.59
C ALA A 97 4.23 -3.60 -7.02
N SER A 98 3.83 -2.45 -7.56
CA SER A 98 4.33 -2.07 -8.88
C SER A 98 5.81 -1.70 -8.84
N PRO A 99 6.51 -1.73 -9.99
CA PRO A 99 7.85 -1.20 -10.14
C PRO A 99 8.08 0.19 -9.54
N GLN A 100 7.04 1.04 -9.53
CA GLN A 100 7.12 2.41 -9.05
C GLN A 100 7.45 2.50 -7.56
N VAL A 101 7.02 1.49 -6.79
CA VAL A 101 7.34 1.39 -5.36
C VAL A 101 8.83 1.21 -5.14
N LEU A 102 9.47 0.32 -5.92
CA LEU A 102 10.91 0.08 -5.82
C LEU A 102 11.70 1.35 -6.15
N ILE A 103 11.32 2.03 -7.23
CA ILE A 103 11.96 3.29 -7.66
C ILE A 103 11.82 4.36 -6.57
N THR A 104 10.63 4.48 -5.96
CA THR A 104 10.38 5.43 -4.85
C THR A 104 11.22 5.08 -3.62
N ALA A 105 11.25 3.81 -3.20
CA ALA A 105 12.06 3.38 -2.06
C ALA A 105 13.56 3.61 -2.29
N ALA A 106 14.04 3.37 -3.52
CA ALA A 106 15.42 3.61 -3.88
C ALA A 106 15.77 5.11 -3.88
N ARG A 107 14.89 5.96 -4.44
CA ARG A 107 15.04 7.42 -4.43
C ARG A 107 15.11 7.99 -3.01
N LEU A 108 14.30 7.43 -2.10
CA LEU A 108 14.28 7.82 -0.69
C LEU A 108 15.40 7.18 0.15
N GLY A 109 16.26 6.33 -0.44
CA GLY A 109 17.36 5.67 0.27
C GLY A 109 16.91 4.66 1.33
N GLN A 110 15.70 4.11 1.20
CA GLN A 110 15.10 3.22 2.19
C GLN A 110 15.65 1.79 2.07
N PHE A 111 16.91 1.59 2.46
CA PHE A 111 17.62 0.31 2.32
C PHE A 111 16.83 -0.92 2.82
N PRO A 112 16.22 -0.92 4.02
CA PRO A 112 15.46 -2.09 4.49
C PRO A 112 14.28 -2.45 3.60
N ILE A 113 13.65 -1.44 3.00
CA ILE A 113 12.47 -1.59 2.13
C ILE A 113 12.90 -2.07 0.75
N VAL A 114 13.94 -1.47 0.16
CA VAL A 114 14.50 -1.93 -1.12
C VAL A 114 14.92 -3.40 -1.00
N LYS A 115 15.66 -3.76 0.05
CA LYS A 115 16.05 -5.15 0.31
C LYS A 115 14.85 -6.09 0.44
N CYS A 116 13.79 -5.65 1.13
CA CYS A 116 12.55 -6.44 1.26
C CYS A 116 11.86 -6.64 -0.10
N LEU A 117 11.71 -5.57 -0.90
CA LEU A 117 11.05 -5.62 -2.20
C LEU A 117 11.78 -6.55 -3.17
N LEU A 118 13.12 -6.49 -3.23
CA LEU A 118 13.94 -7.35 -4.08
C LEU A 118 13.82 -8.83 -3.69
N ASN A 119 13.65 -9.13 -2.40
CA ASN A 119 13.51 -10.51 -1.93
C ASN A 119 12.12 -11.11 -2.14
N VAL A 120 11.06 -10.29 -2.03
CA VAL A 120 9.67 -10.78 -2.01
C VAL A 120 9.05 -10.80 -3.41
N GLN A 121 9.58 -10.01 -4.36
CA GLN A 121 8.95 -9.79 -5.65
C GLN A 121 9.96 -9.84 -6.80
N ARG A 122 9.53 -10.37 -7.95
CA ARG A 122 10.30 -10.25 -9.19
C ARG A 122 10.08 -8.87 -9.80
N HIS A 123 11.16 -8.20 -10.15
CA HIS A 123 11.16 -6.87 -10.75
C HIS A 123 11.59 -6.97 -12.22
N SER A 124 11.15 -6.02 -13.05
CA SER A 124 11.68 -5.91 -14.40
C SER A 124 13.10 -5.31 -14.37
N LEU A 125 13.92 -5.65 -15.35
CA LEU A 125 15.25 -5.04 -15.53
C LEU A 125 15.16 -3.51 -15.58
N ASN A 126 14.16 -2.97 -16.29
CA ASN A 126 13.94 -1.52 -16.36
C ASN A 126 13.71 -0.88 -14.98
N ALA A 127 12.93 -1.53 -14.12
CA ALA A 127 12.67 -1.04 -12.77
C ALA A 127 13.94 -1.01 -11.91
N LEU A 128 14.77 -2.06 -12.02
CA LEU A 128 16.04 -2.17 -11.30
C LEU A 128 17.03 -1.10 -11.77
N VAL A 129 17.17 -0.91 -13.08
CA VAL A 129 18.03 0.12 -13.68
C VAL A 129 17.57 1.51 -13.29
N GLU A 130 16.28 1.80 -13.37
CA GLU A 130 15.75 3.11 -12.98
C GLU A 130 15.95 3.37 -11.48
N ALA A 131 15.64 2.38 -10.62
CA ALA A 131 15.90 2.45 -9.19
C ALA A 131 17.39 2.73 -8.89
N HIS A 132 18.31 2.09 -9.62
CA HIS A 132 19.75 2.28 -9.47
C HIS A 132 20.19 3.69 -9.88
N ASN A 133 19.58 4.24 -10.94
CA ASN A 133 19.90 5.58 -11.43
C ASN A 133 19.38 6.68 -10.50
N VAL A 134 18.20 6.50 -9.89
CA VAL A 134 17.58 7.54 -9.03
C VAL A 134 18.10 7.54 -7.59
N THR A 135 18.68 6.44 -7.10
CA THR A 135 19.16 6.38 -5.71
C THR A 135 20.41 7.24 -5.50
N ARG A 136 20.44 8.00 -4.41
CA ARG A 136 21.65 8.69 -3.92
C ARG A 136 22.29 7.97 -2.73
N GLU A 137 21.63 6.94 -2.21
CA GLU A 137 22.10 6.21 -1.03
C GLU A 137 23.06 5.08 -1.47
N PRO A 138 24.34 5.09 -1.01
CA PRO A 138 25.35 4.14 -1.48
C PRO A 138 25.00 2.68 -1.24
N SER A 139 24.38 2.35 -0.10
CA SER A 139 24.06 0.96 0.27
C SER A 139 22.99 0.37 -0.65
N VAL A 140 21.95 1.15 -0.97
CA VAL A 140 20.90 0.83 -1.95
C VAL A 140 21.50 0.72 -3.34
N ARG A 141 22.42 1.62 -3.72
CA ARG A 141 23.07 1.59 -5.03
C ARG A 141 23.87 0.30 -5.23
N VAL A 142 24.66 -0.10 -4.25
CA VAL A 142 25.41 -1.36 -4.25
C VAL A 142 24.46 -2.54 -4.34
N LEU A 143 23.42 -2.59 -3.50
CA LEU A 143 22.44 -3.67 -3.50
C LEU A 143 21.75 -3.85 -4.87
N LEU A 144 21.35 -2.74 -5.51
CA LEU A 144 20.71 -2.77 -6.82
C LEU A 144 21.67 -3.20 -7.93
N ARG A 145 22.93 -2.77 -7.88
CA ARG A 145 23.96 -3.21 -8.83
C ARG A 145 24.20 -4.71 -8.70
N ASP A 146 24.42 -5.19 -7.48
CA ASP A 146 24.67 -6.61 -7.24
C ASP A 146 23.47 -7.45 -7.71
N THR A 147 22.24 -6.95 -7.52
CA THR A 147 21.02 -7.62 -8.03
C THR A 147 20.97 -7.64 -9.57
N LEU A 148 21.37 -6.56 -10.24
CA LEU A 148 21.43 -6.49 -11.71
C LEU A 148 22.45 -7.45 -12.32
N GLU A 149 23.56 -7.73 -11.62
CA GLU A 149 24.60 -8.65 -12.07
C GLU A 149 24.16 -10.14 -12.05
N HIS A 150 23.09 -10.46 -11.30
CA HIS A 150 22.58 -11.82 -11.13
C HIS A 150 21.22 -12.07 -11.83
N GLN A 151 20.74 -11.13 -12.66
CA GLN A 151 19.53 -11.25 -13.48
C GLN A 151 19.86 -11.74 -14.90
#